data_AF-G9ZW25-F1
#
_entry.id   AF-G9ZW25-F1
#
_cell.length_a   1.000
_cell.length_b   1.000
_cell.length_c   1.000
_cell.angle_alpha   90.00
_cell.angle_beta   90.00
_cell.angle_gamma   90.00
#
_symmetry.space_group_name_H-M   'P 1'
#
loop_
_entity.id
_entity.type
_entity.pdbx_description
1 polymer ?
#
loop_
_entity_poly.entity_id
_entity_poly.type
_entity_poly.pdbx_seq_one_letter_code
_entity_poly.pdbx_strand_id
1 'polypeptide(L)'
;MAGHGIRAALVAMGVLCPALGWAQAGGEGKPAVLTLEGTRIRQMVACDGRDVSVRGEHVEVLLTGPCGVVRVAGARNVVALAGARALRVAGQHNAAVATGDIGALTIDGRSNAVMAPVRAPDGGVALVELRGIASAARVVLHGPGRIEMRGNSHRVDWSADEGVPEPVVERAGRAHILRHVLPGAAMPAGPRSSAVP
;
A
#
# COMPACT_ATOMS: atom_id res chain seq x y z
N MET A 1 -53.36 -70.67 12.29
CA MET A 1 -53.08 -69.42 11.53
C MET A 1 -51.74 -69.61 10.82
N ALA A 2 -51.69 -69.24 9.54
CA ALA A 2 -50.63 -69.29 8.52
C ALA A 2 -49.16 -69.33 9.00
N GLY A 3 -48.17 -69.88 8.31
CA GLY A 3 -48.08 -70.32 6.91
C GLY A 3 -46.60 -70.31 6.44
N HIS A 4 -46.29 -71.21 5.52
CA HIS A 4 -45.04 -71.48 4.79
C HIS A 4 -44.38 -70.28 4.07
N GLY A 5 -43.11 -70.43 3.67
CA GLY A 5 -42.49 -69.68 2.55
C GLY A 5 -41.00 -69.35 2.75
N ILE A 6 -40.00 -70.20 2.46
CA ILE A 6 -39.34 -70.50 1.16
C ILE A 6 -38.71 -69.27 0.44
N ARG A 7 -37.48 -69.48 -0.06
CA ARG A 7 -36.77 -68.83 -1.20
C ARG A 7 -35.99 -67.54 -0.87
N ALA A 8 -34.84 -67.25 -1.45
CA ALA A 8 -33.89 -67.95 -2.31
C ALA A 8 -32.68 -67.00 -2.41
N ALA A 9 -31.48 -67.55 -2.56
CA ALA A 9 -30.34 -66.79 -3.03
C ALA A 9 -30.65 -66.25 -4.44
N LEU A 10 -30.38 -64.97 -4.69
CA LEU A 10 -30.06 -64.52 -6.03
C LEU A 10 -29.03 -63.38 -5.99
N VAL A 11 -27.92 -63.68 -6.65
CA VAL A 11 -26.84 -62.81 -7.07
C VAL A 11 -27.39 -61.74 -8.01
N ALA A 12 -26.86 -60.51 -7.97
CA ALA A 12 -26.18 -59.88 -9.12
C ALA A 12 -26.04 -58.35 -9.00
N MET A 13 -24.89 -57.90 -9.52
CA MET A 13 -24.67 -56.65 -10.25
C MET A 13 -24.70 -55.32 -9.49
N GLY A 14 -23.49 -54.89 -9.14
CA GLY A 14 -22.84 -53.83 -9.92
C GLY A 14 -23.47 -52.44 -9.85
N VAL A 15 -22.88 -51.58 -9.03
CA VAL A 15 -22.88 -50.14 -9.28
C VAL A 15 -21.44 -49.65 -9.18
N LEU A 16 -20.77 -49.62 -10.34
CA LEU A 16 -19.74 -48.62 -10.57
C LEU A 16 -20.44 -47.27 -10.52
N CYS A 17 -20.02 -46.40 -9.59
CA CYS A 17 -20.42 -45.01 -9.58
C CYS A 17 -19.24 -44.17 -10.09
N PRO A 18 -19.09 -43.93 -11.40
CA PRO A 18 -18.18 -42.93 -11.92
C PRO A 18 -18.92 -41.59 -11.88
N ALA A 19 -18.71 -40.80 -10.83
CA ALA A 19 -19.22 -39.44 -10.80
C ALA A 19 -18.22 -38.53 -10.11
N LEU A 20 -17.26 -38.07 -10.93
CA LEU A 20 -16.84 -36.68 -10.98
C LEU A 20 -16.59 -36.06 -9.60
N GLY A 21 -15.45 -36.40 -9.00
CA GLY A 21 -14.78 -35.48 -8.10
C GLY A 21 -14.32 -34.28 -8.92
N TRP A 22 -15.12 -33.21 -8.93
CA TRP A 22 -14.62 -31.92 -9.36
C TRP A 22 -13.63 -31.50 -8.27
N ALA A 23 -12.35 -31.78 -8.53
CA ALA A 23 -11.27 -31.07 -7.88
C ALA A 23 -11.53 -29.59 -8.14
N GLN A 24 -12.07 -28.88 -7.13
CA GLN A 24 -11.93 -27.45 -7.04
C GLN A 24 -10.43 -27.20 -6.89
N ALA A 25 -9.76 -27.06 -8.04
CA ALA A 25 -8.50 -26.36 -8.10
C ALA A 25 -8.82 -24.92 -7.67
N GLY A 26 -8.85 -24.70 -6.36
CA GLY A 26 -8.67 -23.40 -5.75
C GLY A 26 -7.26 -22.95 -6.11
N GLY A 27 -7.09 -22.54 -7.37
CA GLY A 27 -6.00 -21.67 -7.73
C GLY A 27 -6.29 -20.37 -6.98
N GLU A 28 -5.72 -20.22 -5.79
CA GLU A 28 -5.46 -18.92 -5.19
C GLU A 28 -4.49 -18.20 -6.12
N GLY A 29 -5.01 -17.74 -7.26
CA GLY A 29 -4.34 -16.81 -8.13
C GLY A 29 -4.17 -15.54 -7.31
N LYS A 30 -2.92 -15.23 -6.96
CA LYS A 30 -2.56 -13.94 -6.38
C LYS A 30 -3.30 -12.85 -7.18
N PRO A 31 -4.05 -11.94 -6.52
CA PRO A 31 -4.84 -10.95 -7.22
C PRO A 31 -4.00 -10.22 -8.26
N ALA A 32 -4.50 -10.12 -9.49
CA ALA A 32 -3.82 -9.43 -10.58
C ALA A 32 -3.54 -7.97 -10.19
N VAL A 33 -2.33 -7.49 -10.51
CA VAL A 33 -1.91 -6.12 -10.22
C VAL A 33 -2.67 -5.16 -11.13
N LEU A 34 -3.33 -4.16 -10.55
CA LEU A 34 -3.95 -3.06 -11.28
C LEU A 34 -2.86 -2.12 -11.79
N THR A 35 -2.69 -2.03 -13.11
CA THR A 35 -1.67 -1.15 -13.72
C THR A 35 -2.33 0.06 -14.37
N LEU A 36 -1.87 1.24 -13.98
CA LEU A 36 -2.28 2.54 -14.54
C LEU A 36 -1.04 3.18 -15.13
N GLU A 37 -0.93 3.15 -16.45
CA GLU A 37 0.27 3.59 -17.16
C GLU A 37 -0.08 4.58 -18.27
N GLY A 38 0.72 5.65 -18.38
CA GLY A 38 0.65 6.59 -19.49
C GLY A 38 1.01 8.01 -19.08
N THR A 39 0.50 8.98 -19.84
CA THR A 39 0.82 10.40 -19.67
C THR A 39 -0.45 11.21 -19.60
N ARG A 40 -0.56 12.11 -18.61
CA ARG A 40 -1.74 12.99 -18.41
C ARG A 40 -3.06 12.23 -18.31
N ILE A 41 -3.05 11.14 -17.55
CA ILE A 41 -4.24 10.32 -17.29
C ILE A 41 -4.86 10.74 -15.97
N ARG A 42 -6.20 10.79 -15.91
CA ARG A 42 -6.94 11.00 -14.66
C ARG A 42 -8.00 9.94 -14.46
N GLN A 43 -7.94 9.18 -13.38
CA GLN A 43 -8.87 8.06 -13.14
C GLN A 43 -9.18 7.86 -11.65
N MET A 44 -10.32 7.21 -11.38
CA MET A 44 -10.68 6.69 -10.07
C MET A 44 -10.77 5.17 -10.16
N VAL A 45 -10.13 4.45 -9.24
CA VAL A 45 -10.00 2.99 -9.31
C VAL A 45 -10.23 2.38 -7.92
N ALA A 46 -11.10 1.38 -7.85
CA ALA A 46 -11.27 0.57 -6.65
C ALA A 46 -10.14 -0.47 -6.55
N CYS A 47 -9.45 -0.49 -5.40
CA CYS A 47 -8.35 -1.42 -5.18
C CYS A 47 -8.83 -2.85 -4.90
N ASP A 48 -9.89 -3.01 -4.11
CA ASP A 48 -10.40 -4.33 -3.67
C ASP A 48 -9.31 -5.23 -3.05
N GLY A 49 -8.38 -4.64 -2.29
CA GLY A 49 -7.24 -5.32 -1.68
C GLY A 49 -6.10 -5.66 -2.64
N ARG A 50 -6.22 -5.33 -3.94
CA ARG A 50 -5.22 -5.63 -4.96
C ARG A 50 -4.04 -4.67 -4.90
N ASP A 51 -2.91 -5.14 -5.41
CA ASP A 51 -1.74 -4.28 -5.66
C ASP A 51 -2.04 -3.32 -6.81
N VAL A 52 -1.54 -2.09 -6.71
CA VAL A 52 -1.70 -1.05 -7.73
C VAL A 52 -0.33 -0.55 -8.16
N SER A 53 -0.13 -0.36 -9.46
CA SER A 53 1.05 0.26 -10.03
C SER A 53 0.67 1.43 -10.93
N VAL A 54 0.99 2.65 -10.47
CA VAL A 54 0.87 3.89 -11.23
C VAL A 54 2.23 4.20 -11.86
N ARG A 55 2.30 4.27 -13.19
CA ARG A 55 3.52 4.55 -13.95
C ARG A 55 3.31 5.65 -14.98
N GLY A 56 4.35 6.44 -15.22
CA GLY A 56 4.39 7.41 -16.30
C GLY A 56 4.53 8.84 -15.81
N GLU A 57 3.86 9.78 -16.48
CA GLU A 57 4.04 11.21 -16.22
C GLU A 57 2.72 11.97 -16.12
N HIS A 58 2.57 12.83 -15.10
CA HIS A 58 1.33 13.59 -14.87
C HIS A 58 0.09 12.69 -14.76
N VAL A 59 0.23 11.53 -14.12
CA VAL A 59 -0.89 10.62 -13.85
C VAL A 59 -1.55 11.00 -12.52
N GLU A 60 -2.85 11.27 -12.54
CA GLU A 60 -3.66 11.64 -11.39
C GLU A 60 -4.65 10.53 -11.07
N VAL A 61 -4.54 9.92 -9.87
CA VAL A 61 -5.37 8.77 -9.52
C VAL A 61 -5.97 8.90 -8.13
N LEU A 62 -7.25 8.60 -8.02
CA LEU A 62 -7.92 8.35 -6.75
C LEU A 62 -8.14 6.84 -6.57
N LEU A 63 -7.45 6.25 -5.60
CA LEU A 63 -7.57 4.84 -5.21
C LEU A 63 -8.55 4.69 -4.06
N THR A 64 -9.64 3.97 -4.30
CA THR A 64 -10.71 3.77 -3.31
C THR A 64 -10.66 2.36 -2.72
N GLY A 65 -11.15 2.24 -1.48
CA GLY A 65 -11.08 0.99 -0.73
C GLY A 65 -9.66 0.63 -0.26
N PRO A 66 -9.50 -0.48 0.48
CA PRO A 66 -8.20 -0.93 0.95
C PRO A 66 -7.35 -1.40 -0.24
N CYS A 67 -6.10 -0.93 -0.32
CA CYS A 67 -5.15 -1.38 -1.32
C CYS A 67 -4.14 -2.37 -0.74
N GLY A 68 -3.59 -3.24 -1.59
CA GLY A 68 -2.42 -4.05 -1.26
C GLY A 68 -1.17 -3.17 -1.23
N VAL A 69 -0.21 -3.46 -2.10
CA VAL A 69 0.95 -2.59 -2.33
C VAL A 69 0.64 -1.58 -3.43
N VAL A 70 0.78 -0.29 -3.12
CA VAL A 70 0.69 0.79 -4.10
C VAL A 70 2.10 1.23 -4.50
N ARG A 71 2.39 1.19 -5.80
CA ARG A 71 3.65 1.67 -6.39
C ARG A 71 3.34 2.86 -7.28
N VAL A 72 4.02 3.97 -7.05
CA VAL A 72 3.95 5.17 -7.87
C VAL A 72 5.34 5.40 -8.45
N ALA A 73 5.49 5.36 -9.77
CA ALA A 73 6.77 5.51 -10.43
C ALA A 73 6.70 6.48 -11.61
N GLY A 74 7.75 7.28 -11.81
CA GLY A 74 7.86 8.20 -12.94
C GLY A 74 7.96 9.66 -12.48
N ALA A 75 7.25 10.57 -13.14
CA ALA A 75 7.35 12.00 -12.90
C ALA A 75 6.00 12.69 -12.67
N ARG A 76 5.91 13.55 -11.66
CA ARG A 76 4.76 14.46 -11.47
C ARG A 76 3.41 13.73 -11.37
N ASN A 77 3.41 12.50 -10.89
CA ASN A 77 2.18 11.75 -10.63
C ASN A 77 1.58 12.18 -9.29
N VAL A 78 0.25 12.19 -9.20
CA VAL A 78 -0.50 12.56 -7.99
C VAL A 78 -1.43 11.42 -7.64
N VAL A 79 -1.29 10.84 -6.44
CA VAL A 79 -2.09 9.70 -5.99
C VAL A 79 -2.76 10.01 -4.65
N ALA A 80 -4.07 9.92 -4.60
CA ALA A 80 -4.83 9.89 -3.36
C ALA A 80 -5.29 8.45 -3.09
N LEU A 81 -5.19 7.96 -1.86
CA LEU A 81 -5.58 6.61 -1.50
C LEU A 81 -6.25 6.53 -0.12
N ALA A 82 -7.20 5.61 0.03
CA ALA A 82 -7.87 5.39 1.31
C ALA A 82 -6.95 4.70 2.35
N GLY A 83 -6.01 3.86 1.91
CA GLY A 83 -5.07 3.12 2.76
C GLY A 83 -4.40 2.00 1.97
N ALA A 84 -3.28 1.47 2.46
CA ALA A 84 -2.54 0.42 1.75
C ALA A 84 -1.70 -0.46 2.70
N ARG A 85 -1.44 -1.70 2.32
CA ARG A 85 -0.44 -2.52 3.04
C ARG A 85 0.97 -1.93 2.93
N ALA A 86 1.30 -1.29 1.81
CA ALA A 86 2.53 -0.51 1.65
C ALA A 86 2.39 0.53 0.53
N LEU A 87 3.06 1.66 0.67
CA LEU A 87 3.18 2.69 -0.34
C LEU A 87 4.64 2.88 -0.74
N ARG A 88 4.93 2.76 -2.04
CA ARG A 88 6.26 2.98 -2.62
C ARG A 88 6.18 4.08 -3.67
N VAL A 89 6.89 5.17 -3.46
CA VAL A 89 6.94 6.31 -4.40
C VAL A 89 8.35 6.43 -4.95
N ALA A 90 8.52 6.28 -6.26
CA ALA A 90 9.80 6.28 -6.94
C ALA A 90 9.84 7.29 -8.09
N GLY A 91 11.01 7.88 -8.37
CA GLY A 91 11.20 8.82 -9.48
C GLY A 91 11.27 10.27 -9.01
N GLN A 92 10.61 11.20 -9.70
CA GLN A 92 10.71 12.63 -9.37
C GLN A 92 9.38 13.37 -9.28
N HIS A 93 9.29 14.30 -8.32
CA HIS A 93 8.16 15.22 -8.17
C HIS A 93 6.80 14.53 -8.06
N ASN A 94 6.74 13.30 -7.59
CA ASN A 94 5.48 12.61 -7.35
C ASN A 94 4.91 13.03 -6.00
N ALA A 95 3.58 13.09 -5.91
CA ALA A 95 2.84 13.40 -4.70
C ALA A 95 1.89 12.26 -4.34
N ALA A 96 1.83 11.87 -3.06
CA ALA A 96 0.85 10.91 -2.57
C ALA A 96 0.23 11.33 -1.24
N VAL A 97 -1.09 11.13 -1.09
CA VAL A 97 -1.84 11.42 0.13
C VAL A 97 -2.69 10.22 0.51
N ALA A 98 -2.40 9.59 1.64
CA ALA A 98 -3.23 8.55 2.23
C ALA A 98 -4.13 9.16 3.32
N THR A 99 -5.43 8.83 3.30
CA THR A 99 -6.37 9.25 4.35
C THR A 99 -6.49 8.24 5.50
N GLY A 100 -6.07 7.00 5.27
CA GLY A 100 -5.99 5.94 6.27
C GLY A 100 -4.60 5.30 6.30
N ASP A 101 -4.44 4.32 7.19
CA ASP A 101 -3.14 3.73 7.49
C ASP A 101 -2.45 3.10 6.28
N ILE A 102 -1.16 3.36 6.16
CA ILE A 102 -0.25 2.56 5.35
C ILE A 102 0.67 1.71 6.24
N GLY A 103 0.90 0.47 5.83
CA GLY A 103 1.76 -0.46 6.59
C GLY A 103 3.24 -0.08 6.61
N ALA A 104 3.73 0.41 5.48
CA ALA A 104 5.10 0.90 5.31
C ALA A 104 5.16 1.95 4.20
N LEU A 105 6.06 2.92 4.35
CA LEU A 105 6.32 3.98 3.39
C LEU A 105 7.77 3.90 2.89
N THR A 106 7.94 3.82 1.57
CA THR A 106 9.25 4.01 0.93
C THR A 106 9.15 5.12 -0.11
N ILE A 107 10.04 6.10 -0.03
CA ILE A 107 10.19 7.16 -1.01
C ILE A 107 11.60 7.07 -1.59
N ASP A 108 11.71 6.93 -2.90
CA ASP A 108 12.99 6.79 -3.61
C ASP A 108 13.06 7.80 -4.77
N GLY A 109 14.20 8.46 -4.93
CA GLY A 109 14.43 9.45 -5.97
C GLY A 109 14.37 10.89 -5.47
N ARG A 110 13.81 11.81 -6.26
CA ARG A 110 14.01 13.26 -6.10
C ARG A 110 12.73 14.05 -5.91
N SER A 111 12.69 14.89 -4.87
CA SER A 111 11.63 15.88 -4.67
C SER A 111 10.22 15.29 -4.66
N ASN A 112 10.06 14.06 -4.18
CA ASN A 112 8.75 13.44 -3.98
C ASN A 112 8.15 13.94 -2.66
N ALA A 113 6.83 13.99 -2.56
CA ALA A 113 6.12 14.44 -1.36
C ALA A 113 5.04 13.42 -0.97
N VAL A 114 5.06 12.94 0.27
CA VAL A 114 4.04 12.00 0.75
C VAL A 114 3.45 12.47 2.08
N MET A 115 2.13 12.36 2.21
CA MET A 115 1.42 12.49 3.48
C MET A 115 0.66 11.20 3.78
N ALA A 116 0.91 10.58 4.91
CA ALA A 116 0.22 9.34 5.27
C ALA A 116 0.22 9.08 6.78
N PRO A 117 -0.92 8.62 7.33
CA PRO A 117 -0.92 7.85 8.57
C PRO A 117 -0.19 6.52 8.37
N VAL A 118 0.63 6.08 9.32
CA VAL A 118 1.46 4.87 9.20
C VAL A 118 1.27 3.99 10.43
N ARG A 119 0.94 2.72 10.19
CA ARG A 119 0.78 1.70 11.23
C ARG A 119 1.30 0.37 10.70
N ALA A 120 2.27 -0.23 11.36
CA ALA A 120 2.72 -1.57 10.98
C ALA A 120 1.58 -2.59 11.10
N PRO A 121 1.55 -3.60 10.21
CA PRO A 121 0.71 -4.77 10.43
C PRO A 121 1.10 -5.45 11.75
N ASP A 122 0.11 -6.06 12.40
CA ASP A 122 0.28 -6.94 13.56
C ASP A 122 0.98 -6.29 14.77
N GLY A 123 0.95 -4.96 14.88
CA GLY A 123 1.57 -4.22 15.98
C GLY A 123 3.10 -4.16 15.94
N GLY A 124 3.71 -4.46 14.79
CA GLY A 124 5.15 -4.36 14.59
C GLY A 124 5.67 -2.92 14.55
N VAL A 125 6.89 -2.75 14.00
CA VAL A 125 7.52 -1.43 13.82
C VAL A 125 7.22 -0.90 12.42
N ALA A 126 6.56 0.26 12.34
CA ALA A 126 6.22 0.93 11.10
C ALA A 126 7.47 1.53 10.45
N LEU A 127 7.73 1.24 9.18
CA LEU A 127 8.90 1.74 8.47
C LEU A 127 8.55 2.94 7.58
N VAL A 128 9.30 4.02 7.73
CA VAL A 128 9.29 5.20 6.86
C VAL A 128 10.70 5.41 6.33
N GLU A 129 10.92 5.09 5.06
CA GLU A 129 12.23 5.19 4.41
C GLU A 129 12.20 6.26 3.32
N LEU A 130 13.16 7.19 3.36
CA LEU A 130 13.42 8.16 2.32
C LEU A 130 14.82 7.96 1.78
N ARG A 131 14.92 7.73 0.47
CA ARG A 131 16.16 7.65 -0.29
C ARG A 131 16.23 8.68 -1.40
N GLY A 132 17.43 9.15 -1.69
CA GLY A 132 17.71 10.04 -2.81
C GLY A 132 17.90 11.49 -2.38
N ILE A 133 17.15 12.42 -2.96
CA ILE A 133 17.41 13.87 -2.82
C ILE A 133 16.12 14.66 -2.60
N ALA A 134 16.10 15.49 -1.56
CA ALA A 134 15.08 16.54 -1.37
C ALA A 134 13.62 16.05 -1.30
N SER A 135 13.38 14.77 -1.03
CA SER A 135 12.02 14.25 -0.80
C SER A 135 11.50 14.64 0.58
N ALA A 136 10.19 14.84 0.68
CA ALA A 136 9.47 15.21 1.89
C ALA A 136 8.44 14.15 2.28
N ALA A 137 8.35 13.84 3.58
CA ALA A 137 7.28 13.03 4.14
C ALA A 137 6.62 13.76 5.31
N ARG A 138 5.29 13.66 5.40
CA ARG A 138 4.51 14.00 6.58
C ARG A 138 3.82 12.73 7.08
N VAL A 139 4.14 12.30 8.29
CA VAL A 139 3.62 11.04 8.83
C VAL A 139 2.99 11.20 10.20
N VAL A 140 1.91 10.46 10.42
CA VAL A 140 1.33 10.24 11.75
C VAL A 140 1.58 8.78 12.10
N LEU A 141 2.34 8.52 13.15
CA LEU A 141 2.66 7.18 13.60
C LEU A 141 1.59 6.71 14.57
N HIS A 142 0.88 5.65 14.21
CA HIS A 142 -0.15 5.04 15.07
C HIS A 142 0.36 3.83 15.86
N GLY A 143 1.68 3.64 15.89
CA GLY A 143 2.39 2.58 16.59
C GLY A 143 3.90 2.81 16.51
N PRO A 144 4.71 1.92 17.12
CA PRO A 144 6.17 2.05 17.11
C PRO A 144 6.69 2.27 15.69
N GLY A 145 7.60 3.23 15.52
CA GLY A 145 8.07 3.64 14.19
C GLY A 145 9.58 3.62 14.05
N ARG A 146 10.04 3.48 12.81
CA ARG A 146 11.41 3.70 12.38
C ARG A 146 11.42 4.64 11.19
N ILE A 147 12.20 5.69 11.27
CA ILE A 147 12.38 6.67 10.20
C ILE A 147 13.82 6.61 9.71
N GLU A 148 14.00 6.24 8.45
CA GLU A 148 15.30 6.21 7.79
C GLU A 148 15.39 7.27 6.71
N MET A 149 16.44 8.08 6.75
CA MET A 149 16.75 9.07 5.73
C MET A 149 18.14 8.81 5.18
N ARG A 150 18.23 8.41 3.90
CA ARG A 150 19.48 8.09 3.21
C ARG A 150 19.64 8.95 1.96
N GLY A 151 20.62 9.86 1.97
CA GLY A 151 20.93 10.71 0.82
C GLY A 151 21.09 12.17 1.21
N ASN A 152 20.34 13.07 0.60
CA ASN A 152 20.53 14.50 0.83
C ASN A 152 19.21 15.27 0.96
N SER A 153 19.16 16.20 1.92
CA SER A 153 18.09 17.20 2.04
C SER A 153 16.67 16.66 2.22
N HIS A 154 16.50 15.43 2.72
CA HIS A 154 15.17 14.92 3.06
C HIS A 154 14.52 15.73 4.18
N ARG A 155 13.21 15.91 4.10
CA ARG A 155 12.41 16.52 5.17
C ARG A 155 11.38 15.54 5.66
N VAL A 156 11.34 15.28 6.96
CA VAL A 156 10.29 14.48 7.58
C VAL A 156 9.64 15.30 8.69
N ASP A 157 8.37 15.64 8.48
CA ASP A 157 7.48 16.12 9.54
C ASP A 157 6.78 14.88 10.12
N TRP A 158 7.00 14.57 11.39
CA TRP A 158 6.36 13.40 12.02
C TRP A 158 5.57 13.81 13.25
N SER A 159 4.57 13.01 13.57
CA SER A 159 3.78 13.07 14.80
C SER A 159 3.45 11.64 15.20
N ALA A 160 2.99 11.43 16.42
CA ALA A 160 2.55 10.12 16.88
C ALA A 160 1.27 10.25 17.72
N ASP A 161 0.46 9.19 17.74
CA ASP A 161 -0.68 9.10 18.65
C ASP A 161 -0.23 9.09 20.11
N GLU A 162 -1.16 9.39 21.01
CA GLU A 162 -0.92 9.29 22.44
C GLU A 162 -0.48 7.86 22.83
N GLY A 163 0.57 7.77 23.65
CA GLY A 163 1.12 6.49 24.11
C GLY A 163 2.02 5.78 23.09
N VAL A 164 2.17 6.30 21.87
CA VAL A 164 3.13 5.77 20.90
C VAL A 164 4.54 6.27 21.25
N PRO A 165 5.54 5.39 21.40
CA PRO A 165 6.91 5.81 21.69
C PRO A 165 7.53 6.59 20.52
N GLU A 166 8.52 7.44 20.83
CA GLU A 166 9.27 8.14 19.79
C GLU A 166 9.90 7.15 18.79
N PRO A 167 9.90 7.47 17.49
CA PRO A 167 10.45 6.58 16.49
C PRO A 167 11.97 6.48 16.58
N VAL A 168 12.51 5.31 16.25
CA VAL A 168 13.95 5.16 16.01
C VAL A 168 14.31 5.88 14.72
N VAL A 169 15.28 6.79 14.76
CA VAL A 169 15.67 7.59 13.61
C VAL A 169 17.09 7.24 13.16
N GLU A 170 17.24 6.89 11.89
CA GLU A 170 18.54 6.73 11.25
C GLU A 170 18.73 7.76 10.14
N ARG A 171 19.91 8.39 10.10
CA ARG A 171 20.27 9.39 9.11
C ARG A 171 21.60 9.02 8.50
N ALA A 172 21.64 8.90 7.19
CA ALA A 172 22.86 8.69 6.42
C ALA A 172 22.92 9.71 5.29
N GLY A 173 23.96 10.54 5.29
CA GLY A 173 24.11 11.65 4.34
C GLY A 173 24.01 13.00 5.03
N ARG A 174 23.44 14.03 4.37
CA ARG A 174 23.52 15.42 4.86
C ARG A 174 22.22 16.21 4.68
N ALA A 175 22.13 17.32 5.42
CA ALA A 175 21.05 18.31 5.34
C ALA A 175 19.62 17.78 5.58
N HIS A 176 19.47 16.62 6.23
CA HIS A 176 18.17 16.09 6.61
C HIS A 176 17.51 16.97 7.68
N ILE A 177 16.22 17.28 7.49
CA ILE A 177 15.39 17.99 8.47
C ILE A 177 14.36 17.00 8.99
N LEU A 178 14.40 16.72 10.29
CA LEU A 178 13.34 16.00 10.99
C LEU A 178 12.69 16.95 11.97
N ARG A 179 11.37 17.05 11.93
CA ARG A 179 10.59 17.89 12.84
C ARG A 179 9.47 17.07 13.45
N HIS A 180 9.40 17.06 14.77
CA HIS A 180 8.20 16.61 15.48
C HIS A 180 7.15 17.73 15.37
N VAL A 181 5.96 17.39 14.92
CA VAL A 181 4.83 18.30 14.68
C VAL A 181 3.68 17.83 15.55
N LEU A 182 3.01 18.76 16.24
CA LEU A 182 1.82 18.41 17.01
C LEU A 182 0.70 17.93 16.06
N PRO A 183 -0.09 16.91 16.45
CA PRO A 183 -1.24 16.46 15.68
C PRO A 183 -2.15 17.66 15.31
N GLY A 184 -2.51 17.78 14.03
CA GLY A 184 -3.40 18.85 13.53
C GLY A 184 -2.73 20.11 12.98
N ALA A 185 -1.40 20.25 12.99
CA ALA A 185 -0.75 21.42 12.38
C ALA A 185 -0.88 21.42 10.85
N ALA A 186 -1.46 22.48 10.29
CA ALA A 186 -1.64 22.67 8.85
C ALA A 186 -0.31 22.68 8.06
N MET A 187 -0.36 22.32 6.78
CA MET A 187 0.79 22.17 5.89
C MET A 187 1.54 23.50 5.64
N PRO A 188 2.88 23.54 5.58
CA PRO A 188 3.57 24.54 4.77
C PRO A 188 3.39 24.17 3.29
N ALA A 189 3.00 25.13 2.46
CA ALA A 189 2.86 24.93 1.01
C ALA A 189 4.16 24.33 0.44
N GLY A 190 4.02 23.29 -0.40
CA GLY A 190 5.14 22.69 -1.13
C GLY A 190 5.92 23.74 -1.93
N PRO A 191 7.11 23.39 -2.44
CA PRO A 191 7.91 24.35 -3.21
C PRO A 191 7.04 24.89 -4.35
N ARG A 192 6.68 26.18 -4.23
CA ARG A 192 5.96 26.90 -5.28
C ARG A 192 6.85 26.78 -6.52
N SER A 193 6.33 26.14 -7.56
CA SER A 193 6.91 26.24 -8.89
C SER A 193 7.08 27.72 -9.16
N SER A 194 8.33 28.20 -9.22
CA SER A 194 8.60 29.55 -9.68
C SER A 194 8.07 29.62 -11.09
N ALA A 195 6.93 30.32 -11.26
CA ALA A 195 6.52 30.82 -12.55
C ALA A 195 7.70 31.66 -13.07
N VAL A 196 8.30 31.21 -14.16
CA VAL A 196 9.24 31.99 -14.96
C VAL A 196 8.37 32.87 -15.88
N PRO A 197 8.71 34.16 -16.04
CA PRO A 197 7.87 35.17 -16.69
C PRO A 197 7.54 34.88 -18.15
#